data_AF-A0A1Y4TT24-F1
#
_entry.id   AF-A0A1Y4TT24-F1
#
_cell.length_a   1.000
_cell.length_b   1.000
_cell.length_c   1.000
_cell.angle_alpha   90.00
_cell.angle_beta   90.00
_cell.angle_gamma   90.00
#
_symmetry.space_group_name_H-M   'P 1'
#
loop_
_entity.id
_entity.type
_entity.pdbx_description
1 polymer ?
#
loop_
_entity_poly.entity_id
_entity_poly.type
_entity_poly.pdbx_seq_one_letter_code
_entity_poly.pdbx_strand_id
1 'polypeptide(L)'
;MRRFLTTMLLAATCAGASAQTQTANRGQRLNPDDYIFPVQQASRLFSANFGELRPGHFHAGVDIKTDGEEGHPLVAVADGYVSRMTVSAGGYGRALYLTLR
;
A
#
# COMPACT_ATOMS: atom_id res chain seq x y z
N MET A 1 -27.31 -58.55 22.36
CA MET A 1 -27.96 -59.25 21.23
C MET A 1 -28.23 -58.23 20.13
N ARG A 2 -27.21 -57.84 19.35
CA ARG A 2 -27.01 -58.23 17.94
C ARG A 2 -28.30 -58.26 17.11
N ARG A 3 -28.60 -57.15 16.42
CA ARG A 3 -29.50 -57.15 15.25
C ARG A 3 -29.04 -56.10 14.22
N PHE A 4 -28.46 -56.62 13.12
CA PHE A 4 -28.55 -56.17 11.71
C PHE A 4 -28.35 -54.67 11.44
N LEU A 5 -27.18 -54.17 11.01
CA LEU A 5 -26.57 -54.28 9.67
C LEU A 5 -27.54 -54.01 8.50
N THR A 6 -27.69 -52.75 8.11
CA THR A 6 -28.08 -52.37 6.74
C THR A 6 -27.60 -50.96 6.36
N THR A 7 -26.65 -50.94 5.42
CA THR A 7 -26.52 -49.97 4.31
C THR A 7 -26.09 -48.51 4.58
N MET A 8 -24.77 -48.33 4.59
CA MET A 8 -24.01 -47.36 3.76
C MET A 8 -24.83 -46.39 2.90
N LEU A 9 -24.80 -45.08 3.23
CA LEU A 9 -24.83 -44.03 2.21
C LEU A 9 -23.80 -42.95 2.53
N LEU A 10 -22.99 -42.71 1.51
CA LEU A 10 -21.81 -41.88 1.41
C LEU A 10 -22.21 -40.39 1.43
N ALA A 11 -21.66 -39.62 2.36
CA ALA A 11 -21.51 -38.17 2.19
C ALA A 11 -20.17 -37.75 2.78
N ALA A 12 -19.09 -38.18 2.11
CA ALA A 12 -17.84 -37.45 2.19
C ALA A 12 -18.10 -36.08 1.56
N THR A 13 -18.52 -35.10 2.37
CA THR A 13 -18.42 -33.69 1.99
C THR A 13 -16.96 -33.29 2.11
N CYS A 14 -16.13 -33.84 1.23
CA CYS A 14 -14.92 -33.17 0.76
C CYS A 14 -15.36 -32.10 -0.25
N ALA A 15 -16.04 -31.07 0.26
CA ALA A 15 -16.20 -29.80 -0.45
C ALA A 15 -15.04 -28.92 0.01
N GLY A 16 -14.12 -28.68 -0.91
CA GLY A 16 -12.78 -28.20 -0.65
C GLY A 16 -12.72 -26.95 0.22
N ALA A 17 -11.81 -26.99 1.20
CA ALA A 17 -11.04 -25.79 1.49
C ALA A 17 -10.31 -25.45 0.18
N SER A 18 -10.93 -24.65 -0.68
CA SER A 18 -10.18 -23.83 -1.62
C SER A 18 -9.39 -22.86 -0.74
N ALA A 19 -8.23 -23.32 -0.26
CA ALA A 19 -7.13 -22.44 0.04
C ALA A 19 -6.86 -21.73 -1.29
N GLN A 20 -7.53 -20.61 -1.47
CA GLN A 20 -7.33 -19.73 -2.60
C GLN A 20 -5.99 -19.07 -2.33
N THR A 21 -4.92 -19.81 -2.62
CA THR A 21 -3.59 -19.26 -2.76
C THR A 21 -3.67 -18.32 -3.94
N GLN A 22 -4.08 -17.07 -3.68
CA GLN A 22 -3.92 -15.96 -4.60
C GLN A 22 -2.42 -15.68 -4.71
N THR A 23 -1.71 -16.54 -5.42
CA THR A 23 -0.52 -16.15 -6.17
C THR A 23 -1.02 -15.45 -7.43
N ALA A 24 -1.62 -14.29 -7.24
CA ALA A 24 -1.82 -13.32 -8.30
C ALA A 24 -0.86 -12.17 -7.97
N ASN A 25 -0.19 -11.62 -8.98
CA ASN A 25 0.40 -10.30 -8.89
C ASN A 25 -0.52 -9.40 -8.05
N ARG A 26 -0.13 -9.08 -6.82
CA ARG A 26 -0.92 -8.21 -5.94
C ARG A 26 -0.86 -6.80 -6.53
N GLY A 27 -1.66 -6.52 -7.55
CA GLY A 27 -2.05 -5.16 -7.84
C GLY A 27 -2.58 -4.55 -6.54
N GLN A 28 -2.11 -3.36 -6.19
CA GLN A 28 -2.56 -2.73 -4.95
C GLN A 28 -4.09 -2.66 -4.96
N ARG A 29 -4.71 -3.16 -3.90
CA ARG A 29 -6.14 -2.90 -3.65
C ARG A 29 -6.23 -1.46 -3.15
N LEU A 30 -6.37 -0.53 -4.09
CA LEU A 30 -6.42 0.91 -3.80
C LEU A 30 -7.81 1.27 -3.28
N ASN A 31 -7.96 1.38 -1.97
CA ASN A 31 -9.12 2.02 -1.35
C ASN A 31 -8.72 3.42 -0.89
N PRO A 32 -9.30 4.51 -1.43
CA PRO A 32 -8.95 5.87 -1.03
C PRO A 32 -9.08 6.14 0.47
N ASP A 33 -10.00 5.46 1.16
CA ASP A 33 -10.22 5.63 2.60
C ASP A 33 -9.07 5.08 3.45
N ASP A 34 -8.18 4.26 2.87
CA ASP A 34 -7.01 3.73 3.55
C ASP A 34 -5.86 4.76 3.62
N TYR A 35 -5.99 5.90 2.91
CA TYR A 35 -4.93 6.89 2.75
C TYR A 35 -5.19 8.17 3.55
N ILE A 36 -4.16 8.64 4.25
CA ILE A 36 -4.14 9.95 4.91
C ILE A 36 -3.15 10.90 4.25
N PHE A 37 -3.37 12.19 4.43
CA PHE A 37 -2.43 13.21 3.97
C PHE A 37 -1.16 13.17 4.84
N PRO A 38 0.05 13.05 4.26
CA PRO A 38 1.24 12.69 5.02
C PRO A 38 1.89 13.86 5.77
N VAL A 39 1.80 15.08 5.25
CA VAL A 39 2.42 16.27 5.88
C VAL A 39 1.41 16.89 6.83
N GLN A 40 1.63 16.71 8.14
CA GLN A 40 0.78 17.26 9.17
C GLN A 40 1.09 18.75 9.39
N GLN A 41 0.10 19.51 9.85
CA GLN A 41 0.25 20.92 10.26
C GLN A 41 0.65 21.90 9.14
N ALA A 42 0.57 21.48 7.87
CA ALA A 42 0.72 22.35 6.71
C ALA A 42 -0.64 22.63 6.03
N SER A 43 -0.69 23.67 5.18
CA SER A 43 -1.87 24.10 4.41
C SER A 43 -2.41 23.08 3.41
N ARG A 44 -1.69 21.97 3.17
CA ARG A 44 -2.04 20.91 2.20
C ARG A 44 -2.10 21.40 0.76
N LEU A 45 -1.36 22.46 0.45
CA LEU A 45 -1.21 22.98 -0.91
C LEU A 45 -0.09 22.26 -1.65
N PHE A 46 -0.19 22.23 -2.98
CA PHE A 46 0.83 21.64 -3.85
C PHE A 46 1.67 22.74 -4.51
N SER A 47 2.98 22.49 -4.66
CA SER A 47 3.89 23.34 -5.45
C SER A 47 4.21 22.78 -6.82
N ALA A 48 4.03 21.46 -7.03
CA ALA A 48 4.19 20.80 -8.32
C ALA A 48 3.33 19.53 -8.37
N ASN A 49 2.88 19.16 -9.57
CA ASN A 49 1.99 18.00 -9.78
C ASN A 49 2.70 16.80 -10.41
N PHE A 50 2.07 15.63 -10.31
CA PHE A 50 2.52 14.42 -11.01
C PHE A 50 2.41 14.59 -12.52
N GLY A 51 3.44 14.19 -13.25
CA GLY A 51 3.51 14.27 -14.71
C GLY A 51 3.76 15.68 -15.25
N GLU A 52 4.07 16.65 -14.39
CA GLU A 52 4.45 18.00 -14.82
C GLU A 52 5.69 17.95 -15.73
N LEU A 53 5.61 18.62 -16.89
CA LEU A 53 6.68 18.63 -17.88
C LEU A 53 7.84 19.52 -17.42
N ARG A 54 9.04 18.97 -17.42
CA ARG A 54 10.29 19.70 -17.17
C ARG A 54 11.25 19.49 -18.35
N PRO A 55 12.25 20.37 -18.55
CA PRO A 55 13.27 20.14 -19.56
C PRO A 55 13.91 18.76 -19.38
N GLY A 56 13.71 17.88 -20.36
CA GLY A 56 14.30 16.55 -20.42
C GLY A 56 13.65 15.46 -19.56
N HIS A 57 12.55 15.71 -18.83
CA HIS A 57 11.85 14.67 -18.04
C HIS A 57 10.45 15.09 -17.56
N PHE A 58 9.70 14.13 -17.01
CA PHE A 58 8.47 14.38 -16.28
C PHE A 58 8.70 14.33 -14.77
N HIS A 59 7.94 15.13 -14.01
CA HIS A 59 7.94 15.05 -12.57
C HIS A 59 7.24 13.77 -12.08
N ALA A 60 7.98 12.87 -11.43
CA ALA A 60 7.50 11.55 -11.04
C ALA A 60 6.74 11.51 -9.70
N GLY A 61 6.27 12.66 -9.19
CA GLY A 61 5.62 12.76 -7.88
C GLY A 61 4.80 14.05 -7.72
N VAL A 62 4.40 14.33 -6.49
CA VAL A 62 3.75 15.59 -6.10
C VAL A 62 4.61 16.27 -5.04
N ASP A 63 4.74 17.59 -5.14
CA ASP A 63 5.44 18.39 -4.13
C ASP A 63 4.41 19.09 -3.25
N ILE A 64 4.44 18.81 -1.94
CA ILE A 64 3.56 19.40 -0.95
C ILE A 64 4.26 20.59 -0.31
N LYS A 65 3.59 21.75 -0.25
CA LYS A 65 4.09 22.96 0.41
C LYS A 65 4.09 22.78 1.92
N THR A 66 5.10 23.36 2.56
CA THR A 66 5.28 23.39 4.02
C THR A 66 5.12 24.81 4.58
N ASP A 67 4.42 25.69 3.86
CA ASP A 67 4.14 27.08 4.25
C ASP A 67 5.38 27.94 4.53
N GLY A 68 6.52 27.55 3.96
CA GLY A 68 7.80 28.26 4.16
C GLY A 68 8.56 27.84 5.42
N GLU A 69 8.08 26.81 6.13
CA GLU A 69 8.68 26.28 7.35
C GLU A 69 9.19 24.85 7.16
N GLU A 70 10.17 24.46 7.98
CA GLU A 70 10.68 23.09 8.07
C GLU A 70 10.20 22.43 9.38
N GLY A 71 10.35 21.10 9.47
CA GLY A 71 10.08 20.37 10.72
C GLY A 71 8.63 19.91 10.91
N HIS A 72 7.76 20.10 9.92
CA HIS A 72 6.41 19.53 9.90
C HIS A 72 6.43 18.01 10.13
N PRO A 73 5.58 17.47 11.02
CA PRO A 73 5.51 16.02 11.22
C PRO A 73 5.09 15.31 9.93
N LEU A 74 5.85 14.30 9.53
CA LEU A 74 5.57 13.45 8.38
C LEU A 74 5.11 12.07 8.85
N VAL A 75 3.91 11.67 8.45
CA VAL A 75 3.33 10.35 8.77
C VAL A 75 3.20 9.49 7.52
N ALA A 76 3.16 8.17 7.70
CA ALA A 76 2.91 7.24 6.60
C ALA A 76 1.50 7.48 6.03
N VAL A 77 1.37 7.41 4.70
CA VAL A 77 0.08 7.62 4.04
C VAL A 77 -0.91 6.49 4.32
N ALA A 78 -0.44 5.28 4.63
CA ALA A 78 -1.26 4.12 4.94
C ALA A 78 -0.41 3.06 5.68
N ASP A 79 -1.06 1.99 6.15
CA ASP A 79 -0.40 0.84 6.78
C ASP A 79 0.56 0.12 5.82
N GLY A 80 1.71 -0.31 6.35
CA GLY A 80 2.75 -0.90 5.52
C GLY A 80 4.03 -1.22 6.29
N TYR A 81 5.13 -1.26 5.56
CA TYR A 81 6.48 -1.34 6.14
C TYR A 81 7.47 -0.54 5.30
N VAL A 82 8.56 -0.10 5.93
CA VAL A 82 9.68 0.55 5.24
C VAL A 82 10.41 -0.51 4.42
N SER A 83 10.32 -0.42 3.10
CA SER A 83 10.99 -1.34 2.18
C SER A 83 12.39 -0.86 1.79
N ARG A 84 12.67 0.44 1.92
CA ARG A 84 13.98 1.04 1.65
C ARG A 84 14.15 2.38 2.36
N MET A 85 15.37 2.70 2.77
CA MET A 85 15.79 4.00 3.27
C MET A 85 17.09 4.41 2.58
N THR A 86 17.19 5.66 2.12
CA THR A 86 18.38 6.16 1.43
C THR A 86 18.72 7.58 1.85
N VAL A 87 20.02 7.89 1.84
CA VAL A 87 20.55 9.25 1.95
C VAL A 87 21.55 9.44 0.82
N SER A 88 21.35 10.48 0.01
CA SER A 88 22.21 10.82 -1.12
C SER A 88 22.30 12.33 -1.28
N ALA A 89 23.42 12.83 -1.80
CA ALA A 89 23.58 14.25 -2.16
C ALA A 89 22.78 14.64 -3.43
N GLY A 90 22.39 13.65 -4.25
CA GLY A 90 21.58 13.86 -5.45
C GLY A 90 20.31 13.00 -5.47
N GLY A 91 19.38 13.30 -6.38
CA GLY A 91 18.08 12.64 -6.45
C GLY A 91 17.14 13.15 -5.36
N TYR A 92 16.46 12.24 -4.65
CA TYR A 92 15.47 12.57 -3.61
C TYR A 92 16.06 13.00 -2.25
N GLY A 93 17.39 13.08 -2.11
CA GLY A 93 18.02 13.44 -0.84
C GLY A 93 17.84 12.36 0.24
N ARG A 94 17.09 12.68 1.30
CA ARG A 94 16.66 11.75 2.34
C ARG A 94 15.32 11.14 1.94
N ALA A 95 15.31 9.86 1.59
CA ALA A 95 14.10 9.19 1.09
C ALA A 95 13.76 7.93 1.89
N LEU A 96 12.47 7.74 2.10
CA LEU A 96 11.85 6.55 2.68
C LEU A 96 10.85 5.97 1.68
N TYR A 97 10.92 4.66 1.48
CA TYR A 97 10.02 3.93 0.61
C TYR A 97 9.16 3.00 1.45
N LEU A 98 7.85 3.06 1.24
CA LEU A 98 6.87 2.22 1.93
C LEU A 98 6.29 1.21 0.94
N THR A 99 6.21 -0.05 1.37
CA THR A 99 5.34 -1.04 0.74
C THR A 99 4.07 -1.14 1.57
N LEU A 100 2.95 -0.72 0.98
CA LEU A 100 1.64 -0.65 1.64
C LEU A 100 0.94 -2.02 1.63
N ARG A 101 0.06 -2.26 2.59
CA ARG A 101 -0.67 -3.53 2.79
C ARG A 101 -2.06 -3.54 2.18
#